data_AF-A0AB39NYA2-F1
#
_entry.id   AF-A0AB39NYA2-F1
#
_cell.length_a   1.000
_cell.length_b   1.000
_cell.length_c   1.000
_cell.angle_alpha   90.00
_cell.angle_beta   90.00
_cell.angle_gamma   90.00
#
_symmetry.space_group_name_H-M   'P 1'
#
loop_
_entity.id
_entity.type
_entity.pdbx_description
1 polymer ?
#
loop_
_entity_poly.entity_id
_entity_poly.type
_entity_poly.pdbx_seq_one_letter_code
_entity_poly.pdbx_strand_id
1 'polypeptide(L)'
;MITIATPSGTVRAVASEADTTGSVLYTLTGAARGTVHVTATHSPARWDQFDAVRASLGSASAVRALPAEPLVRIRGRAYQGSTVRVLAHCADVPWGWQGPVSLVDTDGRPAPEQAARTLTSILRACAADYAARSDFARLQHTARCHGTPQLLRWLDAMISYAERAQDRYRQDAEAHRIQATRSLAAWWTLARWFTDRPHPVLALLLLPHRESLAHRAEYLPQWAAISARAADAEARRLAHFRSEYEGLARPAGPEKRDRPYFVVGQWQGGDDVDIWHVEEAPADPEERADLCEEYREDADNAFGSIEIVYAASPEAAADKARQEARETSERIHREVTRP
;
A
#
# COMPACT_ATOMS: atom_id res chain seq x y z
N MET A 1 12.26 1.01 -24.70
CA MET A 1 12.50 -0.44 -24.94
C MET A 1 13.60 -0.89 -24.01
N ILE A 2 13.42 -2.00 -23.30
CA ILE A 2 14.43 -2.57 -22.40
C ILE A 2 14.90 -3.94 -22.89
N THR A 3 16.16 -4.27 -22.61
CA THR A 3 16.77 -5.56 -22.92
C THR A 3 17.12 -6.26 -21.61
N ILE A 4 16.67 -7.51 -21.48
CA ILE A 4 16.74 -8.29 -20.24
C ILE A 4 17.53 -9.56 -20.53
N ALA A 5 18.68 -9.71 -19.88
CA ALA A 5 19.43 -10.97 -19.89
C ALA A 5 18.75 -11.95 -18.93
N THR A 6 18.35 -13.13 -19.42
CA THR A 6 17.69 -14.15 -18.60
C THR A 6 18.34 -15.52 -18.78
N PRO A 7 18.12 -16.47 -17.86
CA PRO A 7 18.61 -17.84 -18.00
C PRO A 7 18.11 -18.59 -19.24
N SER A 8 17.01 -18.15 -19.86
CA SER A 8 16.48 -18.74 -21.10
C SER A 8 16.99 -18.02 -22.37
N GLY A 9 17.78 -16.95 -22.21
CA GLY A 9 18.30 -16.10 -23.28
C GLY A 9 17.82 -14.66 -23.17
N THR A 10 18.20 -13.83 -24.13
CA THR A 10 17.86 -12.40 -24.12
C THR A 10 16.38 -12.19 -24.47
N VAL A 11 15.71 -11.36 -23.67
CA VAL A 11 14.33 -10.91 -23.89
C VAL A 11 14.34 -9.40 -24.12
N ARG A 12 13.60 -8.93 -25.11
CA ARG A 12 13.34 -7.50 -25.31
C ARG A 12 11.91 -7.20 -24.92
N ALA A 13 11.70 -6.16 -24.13
CA ALA A 13 10.38 -5.69 -23.76
C ALA A 13 10.16 -4.27 -24.30
N VAL A 14 9.05 -4.09 -25.02
CA VAL A 14 8.64 -2.81 -25.59
C VAL A 14 7.40 -2.34 -24.85
N ALA A 15 7.51 -1.23 -24.13
CA ALA A 15 6.38 -0.60 -23.44
C ALA A 15 5.45 0.08 -24.46
N SER A 16 4.15 -0.06 -24.25
CA SER A 16 3.11 0.74 -24.91
C SER A 16 2.93 2.09 -24.22
N GLU A 17 2.07 2.92 -24.79
CA GLU A 17 1.46 4.02 -24.03
C GLU A 17 0.62 3.46 -22.87
N ALA A 18 0.46 4.28 -21.83
CA ALA A 18 -0.36 3.93 -20.69
C ALA A 18 -1.84 3.97 -21.07
N ASP A 19 -2.62 3.03 -20.54
CA ASP A 19 -4.07 3.03 -20.71
C ASP A 19 -4.78 3.98 -19.74
N THR A 20 -6.11 4.03 -19.84
CA THR A 20 -6.96 4.89 -19.00
C THR A 20 -6.93 4.53 -17.50
N THR A 21 -6.30 3.42 -17.14
CA THR A 21 -6.12 2.96 -15.75
C THR A 21 -4.72 3.25 -15.23
N GLY A 22 -3.84 3.84 -16.04
CA GLY A 22 -2.43 4.05 -15.73
C GLY A 22 -1.57 2.79 -15.91
N SER A 23 -2.13 1.70 -16.44
CA SER A 23 -1.40 0.47 -16.72
C SER A 23 -0.60 0.62 -18.01
N VAL A 24 0.61 0.05 -18.02
CA VAL A 24 1.46 -0.04 -19.22
C VAL A 24 1.62 -1.50 -19.62
N LEU A 25 1.49 -1.76 -20.91
CA LEU A 25 1.69 -3.07 -21.50
C LEU A 25 3.11 -3.20 -22.05
N TYR A 26 3.80 -4.26 -21.67
CA TYR A 26 5.11 -4.62 -22.20
C TYR A 26 4.99 -5.83 -23.12
N THR A 27 5.23 -5.61 -24.41
CA THR A 27 5.27 -6.68 -25.41
C THR A 27 6.66 -7.31 -25.41
N LEU A 28 6.72 -8.61 -25.15
CA LEU A 28 7.96 -9.39 -25.07
C LEU A 28 8.32 -10.06 -26.39
N THR A 29 9.60 -9.99 -26.75
CA THR A 29 10.18 -10.72 -27.89
C THR A 29 11.53 -11.35 -27.51
N GLY A 30 11.98 -12.34 -28.30
CA GLY A 30 13.21 -13.09 -28.05
C GLY A 30 12.95 -14.42 -27.33
N ALA A 31 13.69 -14.68 -26.25
CA ALA A 31 13.62 -15.94 -25.50
C ALA A 31 12.27 -16.18 -24.78
N ALA A 32 11.51 -15.12 -24.55
CA ALA A 32 10.13 -15.17 -24.07
C ALA A 32 9.26 -14.30 -24.98
N ARG A 33 7.99 -14.69 -25.18
CA ARG A 33 7.03 -13.95 -26.01
C ARG A 33 5.70 -13.81 -25.28
N GLY A 34 5.00 -12.70 -25.46
CA GLY A 34 3.71 -12.45 -24.80
C GLY A 34 3.69 -11.05 -24.18
N THR A 35 2.82 -10.85 -23.20
CA THR A 35 2.61 -9.54 -22.57
C THR A 35 2.81 -9.56 -21.06
N VAL A 36 3.42 -8.49 -20.55
CA VAL A 36 3.49 -8.18 -19.12
C VAL A 36 2.72 -6.89 -18.89
N HIS A 37 1.78 -6.91 -17.95
CA HIS A 37 1.05 -5.72 -17.53
C HIS A 37 1.68 -5.18 -16.26
N VAL A 38 1.94 -3.88 -16.24
CA VAL A 38 2.50 -3.20 -15.09
C VAL A 38 1.63 -2.02 -14.71
N THR A 39 1.26 -1.92 -13.44
CA THR A 39 0.47 -0.81 -12.92
C THR A 39 0.90 -0.45 -11.51
N ALA A 40 0.77 0.83 -11.16
CA ALA A 40 0.85 1.27 -9.78
C ALA A 40 -0.32 0.67 -8.98
N THR A 41 -0.05 0.28 -7.74
CA THR A 41 -1.00 -0.39 -6.86
C THR A 41 -0.74 0.00 -5.42
N HIS A 42 -1.65 -0.40 -4.55
CA HIS A 42 -1.45 -0.29 -3.12
C HIS A 42 -0.39 -1.25 -2.57
N SER A 43 0.26 -0.87 -1.47
CA SER A 43 1.12 -1.76 -0.70
C SER A 43 0.30 -2.91 -0.13
N PRO A 44 0.79 -4.16 -0.16
CA PRO A 44 0.10 -5.28 0.48
C PRO A 44 -0.05 -5.13 1.99
N ALA A 45 0.75 -4.26 2.62
CA ALA A 45 0.66 -3.94 4.04
C ALA A 45 -0.27 -2.76 4.36
N ARG A 46 -0.54 -1.89 3.38
CA ARG A 46 -1.33 -0.65 3.52
C ARG A 46 -2.06 -0.35 2.22
N TRP A 47 -3.38 -0.48 2.24
CA TRP A 47 -4.23 -0.34 1.06
C TRP A 47 -4.55 1.11 0.70
N ASP A 48 -4.43 2.01 1.66
CA ASP A 48 -4.54 3.46 1.46
C ASP A 48 -3.31 4.07 0.74
N GLN A 49 -2.17 3.38 0.74
CA GLN A 49 -0.91 3.83 0.15
C GLN A 49 -0.67 3.19 -1.23
N PHE A 50 -0.77 3.98 -2.31
CA PHE A 50 -0.51 3.55 -3.69
C PHE A 50 0.98 3.58 -4.06
N ASP A 51 1.83 3.13 -3.15
CA ASP A 51 3.29 3.21 -3.20
C ASP A 51 3.95 1.90 -3.66
N ALA A 52 3.21 1.05 -4.37
CA ALA A 52 3.72 -0.20 -4.92
C ALA A 52 3.47 -0.29 -6.43
N VAL A 53 4.24 -1.14 -7.10
CA VAL A 53 4.09 -1.45 -8.53
C VAL A 53 3.88 -2.95 -8.67
N ARG A 54 2.80 -3.33 -9.34
CA ARG A 54 2.53 -4.72 -9.66
C ARG A 54 2.89 -4.98 -11.12
N ALA A 55 3.69 -6.01 -11.35
CA ALA A 55 3.88 -6.59 -12.67
C ALA A 55 3.25 -7.97 -12.72
N SER A 56 2.52 -8.25 -13.79
CA SER A 56 1.76 -9.49 -13.94
C SER A 56 1.91 -10.06 -15.34
N LEU A 57 2.01 -11.38 -15.42
CA LEU A 57 1.90 -12.14 -16.65
C LEU A 57 0.41 -12.29 -16.97
N GLY A 58 -0.05 -11.73 -18.09
CA GLY A 58 -1.44 -11.84 -18.52
C GLY A 58 -2.40 -10.83 -17.87
N SER A 59 -2.63 -10.80 -16.56
CA SER A 59 -3.67 -9.92 -15.98
C SER A 59 -3.14 -8.61 -15.38
N ALA A 60 -3.69 -7.47 -15.81
CA ALA A 60 -3.32 -6.15 -15.29
C ALA A 60 -3.75 -5.87 -13.83
N SER A 61 -4.71 -6.62 -13.27
CA SER A 61 -5.24 -6.32 -11.94
C SER A 61 -5.80 -7.57 -11.25
N ALA A 62 -5.59 -7.71 -9.93
CA ALA A 62 -6.31 -8.71 -9.13
C ALA A 62 -7.83 -8.50 -9.15
N VAL A 63 -8.29 -7.30 -9.54
CA VAL A 63 -9.71 -6.93 -9.56
C VAL A 63 -10.33 -7.12 -10.96
N ARG A 64 -9.54 -7.24 -12.03
CA ARG A 64 -10.04 -7.56 -13.37
C ARG A 64 -9.95 -9.06 -13.64
N ALA A 65 -11.07 -9.63 -14.05
CA ALA A 65 -11.30 -11.07 -14.17
C ALA A 65 -10.69 -11.75 -15.41
N LEU A 66 -9.92 -11.06 -16.25
CA LEU A 66 -9.43 -11.63 -17.51
C LEU A 66 -7.93 -11.41 -17.66
N PRO A 67 -7.14 -12.47 -17.94
CA PRO A 67 -5.80 -12.27 -18.47
C PRO A 67 -5.94 -11.59 -19.83
N ALA A 68 -5.25 -10.48 -20.01
CA ALA A 68 -4.99 -9.93 -21.34
C ALA A 68 -4.02 -10.88 -22.05
N GLU A 69 -4.57 -11.59 -23.03
CA GLU A 69 -3.78 -12.37 -23.96
C GLU A 69 -2.93 -11.44 -24.85
N PRO A 70 -1.74 -11.87 -25.29
CA PRO A 70 -1.18 -13.22 -25.13
C PRO A 70 -0.36 -13.43 -23.84
N LEU A 71 -0.65 -14.51 -23.12
CA LEU A 71 0.16 -14.97 -21.98
C LEU A 71 1.64 -15.14 -22.34
N VAL A 72 2.52 -14.91 -21.36
CA VAL A 72 3.97 -15.06 -21.55
C VAL A 72 4.33 -16.52 -21.75
N ARG A 73 4.98 -16.81 -22.87
CA ARG A 73 5.42 -18.14 -23.29
C ARG A 73 6.93 -18.27 -23.27
N ILE A 74 7.43 -19.36 -22.68
CA ILE A 74 8.83 -19.79 -22.74
C ILE A 74 8.84 -21.23 -23.27
N ARG A 75 9.58 -21.46 -24.37
CA ARG A 75 9.67 -22.79 -25.04
C ARG A 75 8.29 -23.43 -25.29
N GLY A 76 7.32 -22.62 -25.73
CA GLY A 76 5.96 -23.07 -26.09
C GLY A 76 4.97 -23.23 -24.94
N ARG A 77 5.40 -23.18 -23.66
CA ARG A 77 4.50 -23.19 -22.49
C ARG A 77 4.13 -21.79 -22.06
N ALA A 78 2.85 -21.54 -21.82
CA ALA A 78 2.32 -20.28 -21.32
C ALA A 78 2.29 -20.26 -19.79
N TYR A 79 2.65 -19.12 -19.21
CA TYR A 79 2.74 -18.94 -17.77
C TYR A 79 1.91 -17.74 -17.30
N GLN A 80 1.43 -17.85 -16.07
CA GLN A 80 0.76 -16.81 -15.32
C GLN A 80 1.44 -16.59 -13.97
N GLY A 81 1.19 -15.43 -13.36
CA GLY A 81 1.74 -15.06 -12.06
C GLY A 81 2.05 -13.57 -11.99
N SER A 82 2.42 -13.08 -10.82
CA SER A 82 2.70 -11.65 -10.62
C SER A 82 3.73 -11.40 -9.54
N THR A 83 4.35 -10.23 -9.54
CA THR A 83 5.21 -9.73 -8.46
C THR A 83 4.76 -8.33 -8.08
N VAL A 84 5.02 -7.95 -6.83
CA VAL A 84 4.78 -6.58 -6.35
C VAL A 84 6.10 -6.00 -5.85
N ARG A 85 6.45 -4.82 -6.35
CA ARG A 85 7.56 -4.00 -5.87
C ARG A 85 7.02 -2.93 -4.93
N VAL A 86 7.54 -2.86 -3.71
CA VAL A 86 7.26 -1.75 -2.77
C VAL A 86 8.26 -0.64 -3.03
N LEU A 87 7.80 0.59 -3.30
CA LEU A 87 8.66 1.69 -3.73
C LEU A 87 9.40 2.38 -2.58
N ALA A 88 8.97 2.18 -1.33
CA ALA A 88 9.70 2.62 -0.14
C ALA A 88 11.07 1.93 0.03
N HIS A 89 11.37 0.92 -0.78
CA HIS A 89 12.61 0.17 -0.75
C HIS A 89 13.36 0.26 -2.07
N CYS A 90 14.69 0.15 -2.00
CA CYS A 90 15.53 0.11 -3.20
C CYS A 90 15.15 -1.10 -4.09
N ALA A 91 15.29 -0.96 -5.41
CA ALA A 91 14.99 -2.04 -6.35
C ALA A 91 15.90 -3.28 -6.14
N ASP A 92 17.12 -3.05 -5.65
CA ASP A 92 18.14 -4.09 -5.50
C ASP A 92 17.98 -4.93 -4.23
N VAL A 93 17.14 -4.49 -3.29
CA VAL A 93 16.92 -5.23 -2.05
C VAL A 93 15.86 -6.32 -2.24
N PRO A 94 16.15 -7.60 -1.95
CA PRO A 94 15.20 -8.69 -2.17
C PRO A 94 13.87 -8.52 -1.44
N TRP A 95 13.88 -7.92 -0.24
CA TRP A 95 12.67 -7.66 0.56
C TRP A 95 11.81 -6.49 0.04
N GLY A 96 12.32 -5.68 -0.90
CA GLY A 96 11.51 -4.72 -1.66
C GLY A 96 10.54 -5.38 -2.65
N TRP A 97 10.64 -6.71 -2.81
CA TRP A 97 9.81 -7.50 -3.70
C TRP A 97 8.98 -8.50 -2.90
N GLN A 98 7.67 -8.45 -3.07
CA GLN A 98 6.77 -9.47 -2.54
C GLN A 98 6.53 -10.54 -3.58
N GLY A 99 7.26 -11.66 -3.41
CA GLY A 99 7.19 -12.85 -4.25
C GLY A 99 7.51 -12.58 -5.71
N PRO A 100 7.56 -13.65 -6.50
CA PRO A 100 6.50 -13.77 -7.49
C PRO A 100 5.44 -14.74 -6.98
N VAL A 101 4.20 -14.28 -6.90
CA VAL A 101 3.04 -15.07 -6.50
C VAL A 101 2.66 -15.99 -7.66
N SER A 102 2.69 -17.29 -7.39
CA SER A 102 2.17 -18.38 -8.23
C SER A 102 2.63 -18.33 -9.69
N LEU A 103 3.94 -18.46 -9.94
CA LEU A 103 4.47 -18.71 -11.30
C LEU A 103 4.12 -20.14 -11.72
N VAL A 104 2.98 -20.28 -12.37
CA VAL A 104 2.45 -21.56 -12.83
C VAL A 104 2.14 -21.52 -14.32
N ASP A 105 2.13 -22.68 -14.96
CA ASP A 105 1.60 -22.80 -16.32
C ASP A 105 0.06 -22.77 -16.33
N THR A 106 -0.52 -22.82 -17.53
CA THR A 106 -1.99 -22.83 -17.71
C THR A 106 -2.67 -24.07 -17.13
N ASP A 107 -1.91 -25.14 -16.86
CA ASP A 107 -2.40 -26.36 -16.23
C ASP A 107 -2.21 -26.32 -14.69
N GLY A 108 -1.79 -25.18 -14.14
CA GLY A 108 -1.59 -24.97 -12.70
C GLY A 108 -0.30 -25.59 -12.16
N ARG A 109 0.60 -26.08 -13.02
CA ARG A 109 1.86 -26.71 -12.57
C ARG A 109 2.91 -25.63 -12.30
N PRO A 110 3.74 -25.79 -11.27
CA PRO A 110 4.80 -24.84 -10.98
C PRO A 110 5.78 -24.71 -12.15
N ALA A 111 6.21 -23.49 -12.45
CA ALA A 111 7.21 -23.25 -13.47
C ALA A 111 8.54 -23.94 -13.12
N PRO A 112 9.18 -24.63 -14.08
CA PRO A 112 10.53 -25.17 -13.88
C PRO A 112 11.51 -24.07 -13.46
N GLU A 113 12.54 -24.40 -12.69
CA GLU A 113 13.46 -23.42 -12.07
C GLU A 113 14.03 -22.40 -13.07
N GLN A 114 14.47 -22.85 -14.25
CA GLN A 114 14.97 -21.96 -15.31
C GLN A 114 13.91 -20.98 -15.81
N ALA A 115 12.66 -21.46 -15.99
CA ALA A 115 11.54 -20.62 -16.41
C ALA A 115 11.13 -19.67 -15.29
N ALA A 116 11.03 -20.13 -14.04
CA ALA A 116 10.72 -19.31 -12.88
C ALA A 116 11.71 -18.15 -12.73
N ARG A 117 13.03 -18.41 -12.83
CA ARG A 117 14.06 -17.35 -12.80
C ARG A 117 13.91 -16.38 -13.97
N THR A 118 13.66 -16.90 -15.18
CA THR A 118 13.43 -16.08 -16.37
C THR A 118 12.23 -15.14 -16.20
N LEU A 119 11.08 -15.67 -15.78
CA LEU A 119 9.85 -14.91 -15.55
C LEU A 119 10.04 -13.87 -14.44
N THR A 120 10.75 -14.23 -13.36
CA THR A 120 11.07 -13.30 -12.28
C THR A 120 11.91 -12.13 -12.78
N SER A 121 12.97 -12.38 -13.55
CA SER A 121 13.79 -11.33 -14.16
C SER A 121 12.98 -10.42 -15.07
N ILE A 122 12.08 -10.98 -15.88
CA ILE A 122 11.19 -10.21 -16.76
C ILE A 122 10.26 -9.31 -15.95
N LEU A 123 9.55 -9.88 -14.97
CA LEU A 123 8.60 -9.14 -14.13
C LEU A 123 9.29 -8.01 -13.36
N ARG A 124 10.46 -8.29 -12.77
CA ARG A 124 11.23 -7.28 -12.04
C ARG A 124 11.72 -6.16 -12.95
N ALA A 125 12.26 -6.49 -14.12
CA ALA A 125 12.74 -5.49 -15.07
C ALA A 125 11.60 -4.59 -15.58
N CYS A 126 10.42 -5.15 -15.90
CA CYS A 126 9.27 -4.35 -16.34
C CYS A 126 8.73 -3.46 -15.22
N ALA A 127 8.66 -3.96 -13.98
CA ALA A 127 8.28 -3.15 -12.81
C ALA A 127 9.29 -2.04 -12.50
N ALA A 128 10.59 -2.32 -12.68
CA ALA A 128 11.65 -1.34 -12.50
C ALA A 128 11.58 -0.23 -13.55
N ASP A 129 11.42 -0.59 -14.82
CA ASP A 129 11.25 0.35 -15.94
C ASP A 129 10.02 1.22 -15.75
N TYR A 130 8.86 0.63 -15.41
CA TYR A 130 7.62 1.37 -15.16
C TYR A 130 7.77 2.42 -14.05
N ALA A 131 8.42 2.06 -12.94
CA ALA A 131 8.66 2.95 -11.82
C ALA A 131 9.68 4.06 -12.13
N ALA A 132 10.55 3.85 -13.12
CA ALA A 132 11.58 4.82 -13.53
C ALA A 132 11.09 5.79 -14.62
N ARG A 133 9.83 5.67 -15.07
CA ARG A 133 9.28 6.56 -16.10
C ARG A 133 9.14 7.99 -15.57
N SER A 134 9.37 8.96 -16.45
CA SER A 134 9.19 10.39 -16.11
C SER A 134 7.73 10.75 -15.80
N ASP A 135 6.76 10.03 -16.36
CA ASP A 135 5.33 10.23 -16.12
C ASP A 135 4.78 9.37 -14.96
N PHE A 136 5.65 8.69 -14.19
CA PHE A 136 5.22 7.73 -13.16
C PHE A 136 4.25 8.32 -12.12
N ALA A 137 4.47 9.56 -11.67
CA ALA A 137 3.57 10.23 -10.71
C ALA A 137 2.14 10.35 -11.26
N ARG A 138 2.00 10.68 -12.55
CA ARG A 138 0.69 10.75 -13.23
C ARG A 138 0.05 9.37 -13.34
N LEU A 139 0.84 8.34 -13.66
CA LEU A 139 0.35 6.95 -13.74
C LEU A 139 -0.13 6.44 -12.38
N GLN A 140 0.62 6.75 -11.31
CA GLN A 140 0.27 6.43 -9.94
C GLN A 140 -1.04 7.10 -9.52
N HIS A 141 -1.20 8.40 -9.82
CA HIS A 141 -2.45 9.11 -9.56
C HIS A 141 -3.64 8.50 -10.33
N THR A 142 -3.44 8.21 -11.62
CA THR A 142 -4.48 7.58 -12.46
C THR A 142 -4.90 6.22 -11.91
N ALA A 143 -3.93 5.38 -11.54
CA ALA A 143 -4.18 4.08 -10.95
C ALA A 143 -4.92 4.18 -9.60
N ARG A 144 -4.57 5.18 -8.76
CA ARG A 144 -5.28 5.47 -7.51
C ARG A 144 -6.73 5.84 -7.78
N CYS A 145 -6.98 6.79 -8.67
CA CYS A 145 -8.34 7.23 -9.02
C CYS A 145 -9.19 6.07 -9.57
N HIS A 146 -8.60 5.20 -10.38
CA HIS A 146 -9.31 4.04 -10.92
C HIS A 146 -9.53 2.92 -9.89
N GLY A 147 -8.53 2.61 -9.05
CA GLY A 147 -8.58 1.49 -8.10
C GLY A 147 -9.35 1.78 -6.81
N THR A 148 -9.32 3.03 -6.33
CA THR A 148 -9.90 3.44 -5.04
C THR A 148 -11.38 3.05 -4.89
N PRO A 149 -12.28 3.31 -5.85
CA PRO A 149 -13.70 2.97 -5.68
C PRO A 149 -13.96 1.47 -5.51
N GLN A 150 -13.17 0.62 -6.16
CA GLN A 150 -13.31 -0.84 -6.05
C GLN A 150 -12.82 -1.33 -4.68
N LEU A 151 -11.70 -0.78 -4.21
CA LEU A 151 -11.15 -1.09 -2.89
C LEU A 151 -12.08 -0.64 -1.76
N LEU A 152 -12.67 0.56 -1.85
CA LEU A 152 -13.64 1.03 -0.87
C LEU A 152 -14.87 0.12 -0.78
N ARG A 153 -15.43 -0.32 -1.93
CA ARG A 153 -16.55 -1.28 -1.93
C ARG A 153 -16.18 -2.61 -1.32
N TRP A 154 -14.98 -3.11 -1.61
CA TRP A 154 -14.50 -4.36 -1.04
C TRP A 154 -14.27 -4.22 0.48
N LEU A 155 -13.66 -3.12 0.93
CA LEU A 155 -13.43 -2.82 2.34
C LEU A 155 -14.74 -2.72 3.12
N ASP A 156 -15.74 -2.03 2.57
CA ASP A 156 -17.08 -1.91 3.16
C ASP A 156 -17.74 -3.29 3.38
N ALA A 157 -17.66 -4.16 2.36
CA ALA A 157 -18.15 -5.53 2.47
C ALA A 157 -17.39 -6.35 3.54
N MET A 158 -16.07 -6.16 3.63
CA MET A 158 -15.22 -6.84 4.62
C MET A 158 -15.42 -6.33 6.04
N ILE A 159 -15.65 -5.03 6.22
CA ILE A 159 -16.04 -4.42 7.50
C ILE A 159 -17.34 -5.03 7.97
N SER A 160 -18.37 -5.01 7.12
CA SER A 160 -19.68 -5.60 7.42
C SER A 160 -19.59 -7.10 7.76
N TYR A 161 -18.72 -7.84 7.07
CA TYR A 161 -18.48 -9.25 7.38
C TYR A 161 -17.78 -9.44 8.72
N ALA A 162 -16.73 -8.67 9.00
CA ALA A 162 -15.93 -8.77 10.21
C ALA A 162 -16.74 -8.38 11.45
N GLU A 163 -17.62 -7.38 11.36
CA GLU A 163 -18.57 -7.02 12.43
C GLU A 163 -19.47 -8.19 12.80
N ARG A 164 -20.15 -8.79 11.80
CA ARG A 164 -21.00 -9.97 12.03
C ARG A 164 -20.21 -11.15 12.60
N ALA A 165 -18.98 -11.36 12.14
CA ALA A 165 -18.12 -12.43 12.65
C ALA A 165 -17.72 -12.18 14.11
N GLN A 166 -17.31 -10.96 14.44
CA GLN A 166 -16.96 -10.56 15.80
C GLN A 166 -18.14 -10.75 16.75
N ASP A 167 -19.34 -10.31 16.37
CA ASP A 167 -20.53 -10.42 17.22
C ASP A 167 -20.92 -11.88 17.45
N ARG A 168 -20.87 -12.73 16.42
CA ARG A 168 -21.07 -14.18 16.59
C ARG A 168 -20.08 -14.77 17.58
N TYR A 169 -18.79 -14.48 17.44
CA TYR A 169 -17.78 -15.01 18.37
C TYR A 169 -17.95 -14.50 19.80
N ARG A 170 -18.40 -13.25 19.99
CA ARG A 170 -18.75 -12.72 21.33
C ARG A 170 -19.94 -13.46 21.93
N GLN A 171 -20.99 -13.67 21.15
CA GLN A 171 -22.17 -14.42 21.57
C GLN A 171 -21.82 -15.87 21.93
N ASP A 172 -21.01 -16.53 21.11
CA ASP A 172 -20.53 -17.89 21.38
C ASP A 172 -19.68 -17.95 22.65
N ALA A 173 -18.77 -16.99 22.84
CA ALA A 173 -17.93 -16.92 24.03
C ALA A 173 -18.77 -16.79 25.30
N GLU A 174 -19.79 -15.93 25.28
CA GLU A 174 -20.70 -15.72 26.40
C GLU A 174 -21.59 -16.95 26.65
N ALA A 175 -22.15 -17.53 25.58
CA ALA A 175 -22.95 -18.74 25.68
C ALA A 175 -22.15 -19.90 26.31
N HIS A 176 -20.90 -20.10 25.87
CA HIS A 176 -20.01 -21.10 26.46
C HIS A 176 -19.66 -20.78 27.92
N ARG A 177 -19.45 -19.50 28.30
CA ARG A 177 -19.21 -19.10 29.70
C ARG A 177 -20.39 -19.41 30.62
N ILE A 178 -21.59 -19.05 30.19
CA ILE A 178 -22.83 -19.32 30.93
C ILE A 178 -23.01 -20.83 31.09
N GLN A 179 -22.85 -21.59 30.01
CA GLN A 179 -22.95 -23.06 30.06
C GLN A 179 -21.87 -23.68 30.95
N ALA A 180 -20.62 -23.23 30.87
CA ALA A 180 -19.53 -23.70 31.71
C ALA A 180 -19.85 -23.51 33.20
N THR A 181 -20.33 -22.32 33.57
CA THR A 181 -20.71 -22.00 34.96
C THR A 181 -21.81 -22.93 35.46
N ARG A 182 -22.85 -23.15 34.64
CA ARG A 182 -23.96 -24.06 34.97
C ARG A 182 -23.49 -25.51 35.08
N SER A 183 -22.69 -25.98 34.13
CA SER A 183 -22.15 -27.35 34.12
C SER A 183 -21.23 -27.61 35.31
N LEU A 184 -20.36 -26.65 35.66
CA LEU A 184 -19.46 -26.77 36.81
C LEU A 184 -20.25 -26.79 38.13
N ALA A 185 -21.26 -25.93 38.29
CA ALA A 185 -22.13 -25.93 39.46
C ALA A 185 -22.92 -27.25 39.60
N ALA A 186 -23.47 -27.76 38.49
CA ALA A 186 -24.15 -29.05 38.46
C ALA A 186 -23.21 -30.21 38.79
N TRP A 187 -22.00 -30.20 38.22
CA TRP A 187 -20.97 -31.19 38.50
C TRP A 187 -20.60 -31.23 39.99
N TRP A 188 -20.32 -30.07 40.60
CA TRP A 188 -20.02 -29.99 42.05
C TRP A 188 -21.19 -30.45 42.92
N THR A 189 -22.43 -30.15 42.53
CA THR A 189 -23.62 -30.60 43.26
C THR A 189 -23.75 -32.13 43.22
N LEU A 190 -23.61 -32.74 42.04
CA LEU A 190 -23.64 -34.20 41.88
C LEU A 190 -22.48 -34.88 42.59
N ALA A 191 -21.28 -34.28 42.58
CA ALA A 191 -20.12 -34.80 43.29
C ALA A 191 -20.38 -34.86 44.79
N ARG A 192 -20.96 -33.81 45.40
CA ARG A 192 -21.35 -33.80 46.82
C ARG A 192 -22.36 -34.89 47.14
N TRP A 193 -23.42 -35.02 46.33
CA TRP A 193 -24.42 -36.08 46.52
C TRP A 193 -23.83 -37.49 46.40
N PHE A 194 -22.88 -37.68 45.47
CA PHE A 194 -22.20 -38.96 45.31
C PHE A 194 -21.31 -39.28 46.52
N THR A 195 -20.63 -38.29 47.08
CA THR A 195 -19.86 -38.45 48.33
C THR A 195 -20.75 -38.83 49.50
N ASP A 196 -21.92 -38.20 49.63
CA ASP A 196 -22.87 -38.51 50.71
C ASP A 196 -23.56 -39.86 50.51
N ARG A 197 -23.88 -40.22 49.25
CA ARG A 197 -24.58 -41.46 48.86
C ARG A 197 -24.09 -41.97 47.51
N PRO A 198 -23.15 -42.94 47.49
CA PRO A 198 -22.63 -43.51 46.26
C PRO A 198 -23.75 -44.17 45.43
N HIS A 199 -23.91 -43.75 44.18
CA HIS A 199 -24.92 -44.29 43.26
C HIS A 199 -24.35 -44.46 41.85
N PRO A 200 -24.56 -45.61 41.17
CA PRO A 200 -23.92 -45.91 39.87
C PRO A 200 -24.30 -44.93 38.75
N VAL A 201 -25.52 -44.39 38.76
CA VAL A 201 -25.94 -43.35 37.79
C VAL A 201 -25.20 -42.03 38.01
N LEU A 202 -24.94 -41.65 39.26
CA LEU A 202 -24.16 -40.44 39.57
C LEU A 202 -22.70 -40.62 39.13
N ALA A 203 -22.14 -41.83 39.31
CA ALA A 203 -20.81 -42.16 38.82
C ALA A 203 -20.72 -41.99 37.28
N LEU A 204 -21.71 -42.47 36.51
CA LEU A 204 -21.74 -42.29 35.05
C LEU A 204 -21.76 -40.82 34.61
N LEU A 205 -22.47 -39.95 35.32
CA LEU A 205 -22.54 -38.52 35.02
C LEU A 205 -21.25 -37.75 35.38
N LEU A 206 -20.48 -38.27 36.33
CA LEU A 206 -19.22 -37.70 36.83
C LEU A 206 -17.97 -38.27 36.11
N LEU A 207 -18.09 -39.41 35.41
CA LEU A 207 -17.00 -39.98 34.60
C LEU A 207 -16.68 -39.11 33.38
N PRO A 208 -15.42 -39.04 32.92
CA PRO A 208 -14.99 -38.14 31.84
C PRO A 208 -15.33 -38.68 30.43
N HIS A 209 -16.60 -39.02 30.19
CA HIS A 209 -17.08 -39.40 28.86
C HIS A 209 -17.56 -38.17 28.07
N ARG A 210 -17.58 -38.25 26.74
CA ARG A 210 -17.87 -37.12 25.84
C ARG A 210 -19.20 -36.39 26.13
N GLU A 211 -20.19 -37.11 26.66
CA GLU A 211 -21.51 -36.54 26.98
C GLU A 211 -21.68 -36.18 28.46
N SER A 212 -20.69 -36.49 29.29
CA SER A 212 -20.74 -36.28 30.74
C SER A 212 -20.68 -34.81 31.15
N LEU A 213 -21.11 -34.54 32.39
CA LEU A 213 -20.96 -33.22 33.00
C LEU A 213 -19.50 -32.89 33.30
N ALA A 214 -18.68 -33.88 33.62
CA ALA A 214 -17.25 -33.69 33.85
C ALA A 214 -16.55 -33.19 32.58
N HIS A 215 -16.80 -33.84 31.43
CA HIS A 215 -16.25 -33.41 30.15
C HIS A 215 -16.75 -32.02 29.74
N ARG A 216 -18.05 -31.73 29.92
CA ARG A 216 -18.62 -30.40 29.65
C ARG A 216 -18.01 -29.30 30.51
N ALA A 217 -17.84 -29.56 31.81
CA ALA A 217 -17.19 -28.61 32.72
C ALA A 217 -15.74 -28.33 32.35
N GLU A 218 -15.05 -29.30 31.73
CA GLU A 218 -13.67 -29.15 31.24
C GLU A 218 -13.58 -28.39 29.91
N TYR A 219 -14.36 -28.78 28.88
CA TYR A 219 -14.19 -28.21 27.54
C TYR A 219 -14.87 -26.84 27.37
N LEU A 220 -16.03 -26.59 28.01
CA LEU A 220 -16.79 -25.34 27.79
C LEU A 220 -15.98 -24.07 28.13
N PRO A 221 -15.20 -24.01 29.23
CA PRO A 221 -14.28 -22.90 29.47
C PRO A 221 -13.25 -22.69 28.36
N GLN A 222 -12.73 -23.78 27.78
CA GLN A 222 -11.74 -23.72 26.70
C GLN A 222 -12.37 -23.15 25.42
N TRP A 223 -13.57 -23.60 25.09
CA TRP A 223 -14.33 -23.07 23.95
C TRP A 223 -14.72 -21.60 24.15
N ALA A 224 -15.11 -21.20 25.36
CA ALA A 224 -15.33 -19.79 25.68
C ALA A 224 -14.06 -18.95 25.42
N ALA A 225 -12.89 -19.45 25.83
CA ALA A 225 -11.61 -18.78 25.61
C ALA A 225 -11.22 -18.73 24.12
N ILE A 226 -11.45 -19.80 23.36
CA ILE A 226 -11.20 -19.84 21.90
C ILE A 226 -12.09 -18.82 21.18
N SER A 227 -13.39 -18.82 21.47
CA SER A 227 -14.35 -17.86 20.89
C SER A 227 -13.99 -16.42 21.28
N ALA A 228 -13.58 -16.16 22.52
CA ALA A 228 -13.12 -14.83 22.93
C ALA A 228 -11.89 -14.36 22.15
N ARG A 229 -10.87 -15.23 22.00
CA ARG A 229 -9.67 -14.91 21.18
C ARG A 229 -10.02 -14.68 19.71
N ALA A 230 -10.98 -15.42 19.16
CA ALA A 230 -11.47 -15.22 17.80
C ALA A 230 -12.17 -13.85 17.67
N ALA A 231 -13.01 -13.47 18.63
CA ALA A 231 -13.62 -12.14 18.67
C ALA A 231 -12.57 -11.02 18.74
N ASP A 232 -11.52 -11.18 19.54
CA ASP A 232 -10.43 -10.20 19.63
C ASP A 232 -9.61 -10.11 18.32
N ALA A 233 -9.41 -11.25 17.64
CA ALA A 233 -8.73 -11.27 16.35
C ALA A 233 -9.55 -10.56 15.26
N GLU A 234 -10.87 -10.80 15.21
CA GLU A 234 -11.76 -10.05 14.32
C GLU A 234 -11.84 -8.57 14.71
N ALA A 235 -11.77 -8.22 15.99
CA ALA A 235 -11.70 -6.83 16.45
C ALA A 235 -10.50 -6.08 15.86
N ARG A 236 -9.32 -6.70 15.91
CA ARG A 236 -8.10 -6.13 15.33
C ARG A 236 -8.19 -6.00 13.81
N ARG A 237 -8.75 -7.01 13.13
CA ARG A 237 -8.95 -6.97 11.68
C ARG A 237 -9.94 -5.87 11.29
N LEU A 238 -11.04 -5.73 12.02
CA LEU A 238 -12.04 -4.68 11.82
C LEU A 238 -11.42 -3.28 12.01
N ALA A 239 -10.62 -3.08 13.07
CA ALA A 239 -9.93 -1.82 13.29
C ALA A 239 -8.97 -1.47 12.13
N HIS A 240 -8.23 -2.47 11.63
CA HIS A 240 -7.38 -2.30 10.45
C HIS A 240 -8.20 -1.92 9.22
N PHE A 241 -9.26 -2.66 8.88
CA PHE A 241 -10.11 -2.35 7.71
C PHE A 241 -10.74 -0.96 7.79
N ARG A 242 -11.21 -0.54 8.97
CA ARG A 242 -11.75 0.83 9.15
C ARG A 242 -10.68 1.89 8.95
N SER A 243 -9.49 1.69 9.51
CA SER A 243 -8.35 2.61 9.30
C SER A 243 -7.98 2.73 7.81
N GLU A 244 -7.92 1.61 7.08
CA GLU A 244 -7.64 1.60 5.64
C GLU A 244 -8.77 2.26 4.84
N TYR A 245 -10.03 2.00 5.21
CA TYR A 245 -11.19 2.63 4.58
C TYR A 245 -11.16 4.14 4.76
N GLU A 246 -10.92 4.63 5.98
CA GLU A 246 -10.82 6.06 6.27
C GLU A 246 -9.64 6.71 5.53
N GLY A 247 -8.47 6.08 5.51
CA GLY A 247 -7.29 6.59 4.80
C GLY A 247 -7.52 6.69 3.28
N LEU A 248 -8.25 5.73 2.72
CA LEU A 248 -8.56 5.68 1.29
C LEU A 248 -9.74 6.59 0.90
N ALA A 249 -10.74 6.74 1.79
CA ALA A 249 -11.90 7.59 1.60
C ALA A 249 -11.57 9.07 1.76
N ARG A 250 -10.53 9.40 2.53
CA ARG A 250 -9.97 10.75 2.50
C ARG A 250 -9.56 11.05 1.06
N PRO A 251 -10.02 12.19 0.50
CA PRO A 251 -9.48 12.64 -0.76
C PRO A 251 -7.96 12.66 -0.60
N ALA A 252 -7.23 12.16 -1.60
CA ALA A 252 -5.80 12.41 -1.66
C ALA A 252 -5.67 13.92 -1.43
N GLY A 253 -5.03 14.31 -0.32
CA GLY A 253 -4.80 15.72 -0.05
C GLY A 253 -4.29 16.34 -1.35
N PRO A 254 -4.83 17.51 -1.76
CA PRO A 254 -4.68 18.00 -3.12
C PRO A 254 -3.23 17.81 -3.56
N GLU A 255 -3.02 17.17 -4.73
CA GLU A 255 -1.74 17.15 -5.47
C GLU A 255 -1.02 18.41 -5.09
N LYS A 256 0.10 18.32 -4.34
CA LYS A 256 0.78 19.44 -3.67
C LYS A 256 0.52 20.73 -4.41
N ARG A 257 -0.60 21.39 -4.09
CA ARG A 257 -1.01 22.60 -4.81
C ARG A 257 0.12 23.54 -4.53
N ASP A 258 0.60 24.26 -5.55
CA ASP A 258 1.62 25.25 -5.29
C ASP A 258 1.10 26.15 -4.16
N ARG A 259 1.78 26.06 -3.01
CA ARG A 259 1.47 26.84 -1.82
C ARG A 259 2.43 28.02 -1.82
N PRO A 260 2.00 29.18 -1.33
CA PRO A 260 2.90 30.29 -1.17
C PRO A 260 3.93 29.94 -0.09
N TYR A 261 5.20 30.13 -0.38
CA TYR A 261 6.29 30.09 0.59
C TYR A 261 6.95 31.45 0.62
N PHE A 262 7.31 31.90 1.82
CA PHE A 262 8.24 32.99 2.00
C PHE A 262 9.66 32.45 1.81
N VAL A 263 10.38 32.98 0.84
CA VAL A 263 11.81 32.71 0.63
C VAL A 263 12.56 33.98 1.03
N VAL A 264 13.32 33.89 2.11
CA VAL A 264 14.14 35.00 2.63
C VAL A 264 15.60 34.71 2.32
N GLY A 265 16.27 35.65 1.67
CA GLY A 265 17.67 35.51 1.31
C GLY A 265 18.26 36.80 0.76
N GLN A 266 19.53 36.75 0.39
CA GLN A 266 20.24 37.88 -0.20
C GLN A 266 20.80 37.53 -1.57
N TRP A 267 20.58 38.41 -2.53
CA TRP A 267 21.22 38.30 -3.83
C TRP A 267 22.72 38.57 -3.70
N GLN A 268 23.56 37.58 -4.02
CA GLN A 268 25.01 37.68 -3.88
C GLN A 268 25.68 38.27 -5.14
N GLY A 269 24.91 38.48 -6.22
CA GLY A 269 25.41 38.81 -7.54
C GLY A 269 26.05 37.60 -8.24
N GLY A 270 25.95 37.53 -9.56
CA GLY A 270 26.54 36.43 -10.34
C GLY A 270 25.76 35.11 -10.29
N ASP A 271 24.44 35.19 -10.53
CA ASP A 271 23.53 34.05 -10.74
C ASP A 271 23.16 33.24 -9.47
N ASP A 272 23.41 33.78 -8.27
CA ASP A 272 23.12 33.07 -7.01
C ASP A 272 22.42 33.92 -5.95
N VAL A 273 21.61 33.24 -5.14
CA VAL A 273 20.91 33.79 -3.96
C VAL A 273 21.31 32.95 -2.76
N ASP A 274 21.83 33.61 -1.74
CA ASP A 274 22.04 33.00 -0.43
C ASP A 274 20.70 32.98 0.32
N ILE A 275 20.06 31.80 0.36
CA ILE A 275 18.76 31.61 1.00
C ILE A 275 18.97 31.29 2.47
N TRP A 276 18.45 32.16 3.34
CA TRP A 276 18.58 32.03 4.80
C TRP A 276 17.42 31.26 5.42
N HIS A 277 16.21 31.44 4.88
CA HIS A 277 15.00 30.85 5.43
C HIS A 277 13.95 30.58 4.36
N VAL A 278 13.22 29.48 4.51
CA VAL A 278 12.06 29.15 3.68
C VAL A 278 10.94 28.62 4.57
N GLU A 279 9.78 29.26 4.50
CA GLU A 279 8.63 28.93 5.33
C GLU A 279 7.33 28.97 4.53
N GLU A 280 6.39 28.10 4.88
CA GLU A 280 5.07 28.09 4.26
C GLU A 280 4.31 29.34 4.70
N ALA A 281 3.93 30.18 3.73
CA ALA A 281 3.17 31.39 4.00
C ALA A 281 1.71 31.05 4.31
N PRO A 282 1.01 31.88 5.11
CA PRO A 282 -0.41 31.66 5.38
C PRO A 282 -1.23 31.56 4.10
N ALA A 283 -2.26 30.71 4.16
CA ALA A 283 -3.21 30.56 3.07
C ALA A 283 -4.05 31.82 2.89
N ASP A 284 -4.35 32.52 3.99
CA ASP A 284 -5.11 33.77 3.99
C ASP A 284 -4.31 34.93 3.38
N PRO A 285 -4.84 35.67 2.38
CA PRO A 285 -4.12 36.75 1.73
C PRO A 285 -3.83 37.97 2.60
N GLU A 286 -4.69 38.27 3.58
CA GLU A 286 -4.50 39.43 4.48
C GLU A 286 -3.41 39.12 5.50
N GLU A 287 -3.50 37.96 6.17
CA GLU A 287 -2.45 37.49 7.10
C GLU A 287 -1.08 37.33 6.40
N ARG A 288 -1.09 36.87 5.14
CA ARG A 288 0.13 36.77 4.34
C ARG A 288 0.73 38.14 3.99
N ALA A 289 -0.10 39.15 3.74
CA ALA A 289 0.39 40.49 3.44
C ALA A 289 1.06 41.11 4.67
N ASP A 290 0.42 40.98 5.84
CA ASP A 290 0.94 41.50 7.11
C ASP A 290 2.29 40.86 7.47
N LEU A 291 2.40 39.53 7.40
CA LEU A 291 3.67 38.82 7.66
C LEU A 291 4.73 39.10 6.60
N CYS A 292 4.33 39.34 5.35
CA CYS A 292 5.29 39.71 4.30
C CYS A 292 5.91 41.08 4.57
N GLU A 293 5.15 42.03 5.11
CA GLU A 293 5.68 43.34 5.52
C GLU A 293 6.65 43.19 6.70
N GLU A 294 6.29 42.43 7.74
CA GLU A 294 7.15 42.16 8.88
C GLU A 294 8.49 41.53 8.46
N TYR A 295 8.45 40.45 7.68
CA TYR A 295 9.67 39.80 7.21
C TYR A 295 10.47 40.65 6.22
N ARG A 296 9.82 41.57 5.50
CA ARG A 296 10.52 42.51 4.63
C ARG A 296 11.30 43.53 5.45
N GLU A 297 10.73 44.06 6.52
CA GLU A 297 11.45 44.96 7.43
C GLU A 297 12.67 44.27 8.05
N ASP A 298 12.51 43.02 8.48
CA ASP A 298 13.61 42.20 9.03
C ASP A 298 14.68 41.87 7.98
N ALA A 299 14.26 41.49 6.77
CA ALA A 299 15.17 41.19 5.68
C ALA A 299 15.95 42.44 5.23
N ASP A 300 15.28 43.59 5.09
CA ASP A 300 15.91 44.86 4.71
C ASP A 300 16.99 45.29 5.72
N ASN A 301 16.72 45.09 7.02
CA ASN A 301 17.70 45.33 8.09
C ASN A 301 18.95 44.43 7.99
N ALA A 302 18.82 43.24 7.39
CA ALA A 302 19.91 42.30 7.15
C ALA A 302 20.50 42.40 5.73
N PHE A 303 20.11 43.40 4.93
CA PHE A 303 20.45 43.52 3.50
C PHE A 303 19.95 42.35 2.63
N GLY A 304 18.91 41.65 3.07
CA GLY A 304 18.22 40.59 2.33
C GLY A 304 16.94 41.09 1.65
N SER A 305 16.21 40.16 1.06
CA SER A 305 14.91 40.35 0.42
C SER A 305 14.01 39.15 0.70
N ILE A 306 12.70 39.39 0.66
CA ILE A 306 11.69 38.34 0.73
C ILE A 306 10.96 38.20 -0.61
N GLU A 307 10.79 36.96 -1.06
CA GLU A 307 9.99 36.61 -2.23
C GLU A 307 8.90 35.60 -1.84
N ILE A 308 7.70 35.77 -2.40
CA ILE A 308 6.61 34.80 -2.26
C ILE A 308 6.66 33.86 -3.45
N VAL A 309 7.10 32.62 -3.21
CA VAL A 309 7.24 31.59 -4.24
C VAL A 309 6.16 30.54 -4.08
N TYR A 310 5.38 30.35 -5.13
CA TYR A 310 4.40 29.27 -5.20
C TYR A 310 5.10 27.97 -5.62
N ALA A 311 5.10 26.97 -4.73
CA ALA A 311 5.77 25.69 -4.95
C ALA A 311 5.11 24.52 -4.19
N ALA A 312 5.56 23.30 -4.51
CA ALA A 312 5.03 22.07 -3.93
C ALA A 312 5.67 21.68 -2.58
N SER A 313 6.80 22.30 -2.22
CA SER A 313 7.52 22.14 -0.94
C SER A 313 8.50 23.29 -0.69
N PRO A 314 9.03 23.46 0.54
CA PRO A 314 10.07 24.45 0.83
C PRO A 314 11.32 24.30 -0.06
N GLU A 315 11.75 23.07 -0.34
CA GLU A 315 12.92 22.82 -1.19
C GLU A 315 12.64 23.24 -2.63
N ALA A 316 11.44 22.95 -3.14
CA ALA A 316 11.01 23.38 -4.47
C ALA A 316 10.87 24.91 -4.57
N ALA A 317 10.47 25.59 -3.49
CA ALA A 317 10.45 27.04 -3.42
C ALA A 317 11.85 27.64 -3.49
N ALA A 318 12.81 27.07 -2.74
CA ALA A 318 14.20 27.49 -2.75
C ALA A 318 14.84 27.32 -4.13
N ASP A 319 14.64 26.16 -4.77
CA ASP A 319 15.21 25.89 -6.10
C ASP A 319 14.63 26.81 -7.17
N LYS A 320 13.33 27.12 -7.08
CA LYS A 320 12.67 28.05 -7.98
C LYS A 320 13.18 29.49 -7.80
N ALA A 321 13.38 29.95 -6.56
CA ALA A 321 13.99 31.27 -6.29
C ALA A 321 15.41 31.37 -6.87
N ARG A 322 16.24 30.32 -6.72
CA ARG A 322 17.57 30.27 -7.33
C ARG A 322 17.50 30.30 -8.86
N GLN A 323 16.53 29.61 -9.46
CA GLN A 323 16.34 29.62 -10.90
C GLN A 323 15.95 31.02 -11.41
N GLU A 324 14.99 31.68 -10.76
CA GLU A 324 14.54 33.03 -11.13
C GLU A 324 15.68 34.07 -10.99
N ALA A 325 16.54 33.92 -9.98
CA ALA A 325 17.74 34.74 -9.82
C ALA A 325 18.75 34.56 -10.95
N ARG A 326 18.97 33.32 -11.41
CA ARG A 326 19.81 33.02 -12.59
C ARG A 326 19.26 33.67 -13.85
N GLU A 327 17.97 33.47 -14.10
CA GLU A 327 17.29 34.03 -15.28
C GLU A 327 17.32 35.57 -15.28
N THR A 328 17.17 36.19 -14.10
CA THR A 328 17.24 37.64 -13.93
C THR A 328 18.66 38.17 -14.16
N SER A 329 19.68 37.49 -13.64
CA SER A 329 21.09 37.84 -13.86
C SER A 329 21.48 37.72 -15.34
N GLU A 330 21.07 36.64 -16.01
CA GLU A 330 21.26 36.46 -17.46
C GLU A 330 20.54 37.53 -18.29
N ARG A 331 19.36 37.99 -17.86
CA ARG A 331 18.64 39.09 -18.51
C ARG A 331 19.41 40.40 -18.36
N ILE A 332 19.83 40.76 -17.15
CA ILE A 332 20.59 41.98 -16.88
C ILE A 332 21.92 41.95 -17.66
N HIS A 333 22.62 40.82 -17.67
CA HIS A 333 23.86 40.67 -18.43
C HIS A 333 23.64 40.91 -19.93
N ARG A 334 22.56 40.38 -20.52
CA ARG A 334 22.19 40.61 -21.93
C ARG A 334 21.82 42.06 -22.23
N GLU A 335 21.20 42.76 -21.29
CA GLU A 335 20.82 44.16 -21.46
C GLU A 335 22.03 45.10 -21.36
N VAL A 336 22.99 44.78 -20.49
CA VAL A 336 24.24 45.55 -20.33
C VAL A 336 25.25 45.29 -21.46
N THR A 337 25.20 44.12 -22.10
CA THR A 337 26.11 43.73 -23.20
C THR A 337 25.56 43.97 -24.61
N ARG A 338 24.35 44.53 -24.75
CA ARG A 338 23.84 45.01 -26.04
C ARG A 338 24.44 46.41 -26.33
N PRO A 339 25.19 46.59 -27.43
CA PRO A 339 25.74 47.88 -27.82
C PRO A 339 24.67 48.89 -28.26
#